data_AF-A0A2K8Z093-F1
#
_entry.id   AF-A0A2K8Z093-F1
#
_cell.length_a   1.000
_cell.length_b   1.000
_cell.length_c   1.000
_cell.angle_alpha   90.00
_cell.angle_beta   90.00
_cell.angle_gamma   90.00
#
_symmetry.space_group_name_H-M   'P 1'
#
loop_
_entity.id
_entity.type
_entity.pdbx_description
1 polymer ?
#
loop_
_entity_poly.entity_id
_entity_poly.type
_entity_poly.pdbx_seq_one_letter_code
_entity_poly.pdbx_strand_id
1 'polypeptide(L)'
;MGTLGFEFGKIYIIESLPETEASIRDGQKTTSGEYFARKLIPYCNTVSQKQVEFQLCKVSSAKELQDVLMSIKKVAKHEYPLIHFEIHGTEGQDGIALINKDVVYWPELLHSLRSINIECDNNLLVLLATCLAHTILNQSI
;
A
#
# COMPACT_ATOMS: atom_id res chain seq x y z
N MET A 1 13.21 3.81 -26.38
CA MET A 1 12.34 5.00 -26.32
C MET A 1 11.45 4.80 -25.11
N GLY A 2 11.59 5.64 -24.08
CA GLY A 2 10.74 5.57 -22.90
C GLY A 2 9.29 5.86 -23.32
N THR A 3 8.37 5.00 -22.93
CA THR A 3 6.94 5.21 -23.10
C THR A 3 6.55 6.43 -22.29
N LEU A 4 5.92 7.41 -22.93
CA LEU A 4 5.34 8.56 -22.23
C LEU A 4 4.13 8.05 -21.44
N GLY A 5 4.26 7.78 -20.15
CA GLY A 5 3.18 7.23 -19.34
C GLY A 5 3.63 6.71 -17.98
N PHE A 6 2.65 6.33 -17.16
CA PHE A 6 2.88 5.66 -15.87
C PHE A 6 3.25 4.19 -16.12
N GLU A 7 4.31 3.73 -15.45
CA GLU A 7 4.75 2.33 -15.47
C GLU A 7 4.85 1.83 -14.02
N PHE A 8 4.58 0.55 -13.78
CA PHE A 8 4.86 -0.05 -12.47
C PHE A 8 5.38 -1.47 -12.65
N GLY A 9 6.42 -1.81 -11.88
CA GLY A 9 7.04 -3.14 -11.89
C GLY A 9 6.50 -4.04 -10.78
N LYS A 10 6.21 -3.47 -9.61
CA LYS A 10 5.78 -4.23 -8.44
C LYS A 10 4.67 -3.57 -7.63
N ILE A 11 3.73 -4.39 -7.16
CA ILE A 11 2.66 -4.00 -6.25
C ILE A 11 3.03 -4.38 -4.82
N TYR A 12 3.08 -3.41 -3.91
CA TYR A 12 3.21 -3.63 -2.49
C TYR A 12 1.86 -3.47 -1.81
N ILE A 13 1.32 -4.56 -1.26
CA ILE A 13 0.11 -4.52 -0.44
C ILE A 13 0.56 -4.39 1.00
N ILE A 14 0.38 -3.23 1.61
CA ILE A 14 0.67 -2.98 3.03
C ILE A 14 -0.62 -3.15 3.81
N GLU A 15 -0.65 -4.12 4.73
CA GLU A 15 -1.85 -4.47 5.48
C GLU A 15 -1.62 -4.37 6.99
N SER A 16 -2.59 -3.79 7.70
CA SER A 16 -2.64 -3.74 9.18
C SER A 16 -4.06 -4.04 9.70
N LEU A 17 -4.79 -4.92 9.02
CA LEU A 17 -6.12 -5.37 9.45
C LEU A 17 -6.01 -6.52 10.46
N PRO A 18 -6.84 -6.54 11.53
CA PRO A 18 -6.85 -7.64 12.48
C PRO A 18 -7.52 -8.90 11.88
N GLU A 19 -7.09 -10.08 12.32
CA GLU A 19 -7.67 -11.37 11.88
C GLU A 19 -9.17 -11.51 12.24
N THR A 20 -9.65 -10.73 13.20
CA THR A 20 -11.07 -10.65 13.57
C THR A 20 -11.92 -10.06 12.45
N GLU A 21 -11.33 -9.29 11.54
CA GLU A 21 -12.00 -8.69 10.37
C GLU A 21 -11.84 -9.53 9.10
N ALA A 22 -11.09 -10.63 9.17
CA ALA A 22 -11.00 -11.56 8.05
C ALA A 22 -12.35 -12.22 7.78
N SER A 23 -12.72 -12.29 6.50
CA SER A 23 -13.98 -12.87 6.02
C SER A 23 -13.73 -14.11 5.19
N ILE A 24 -14.76 -14.96 5.07
CA ILE A 24 -14.69 -16.15 4.21
C ILE A 24 -14.86 -15.69 2.77
N ARG A 25 -13.81 -15.87 1.97
CA ARG A 25 -13.78 -15.63 0.53
C ARG A 25 -13.27 -16.90 -0.15
N ASP A 26 -14.00 -17.41 -1.14
CA ASP A 26 -13.68 -18.66 -1.84
C ASP A 26 -13.41 -19.85 -0.90
N GLY A 27 -14.20 -19.96 0.17
CA GLY A 27 -14.07 -21.03 1.17
C GLY A 27 -12.89 -20.88 2.13
N GLN A 28 -12.16 -19.76 2.12
CA GLN A 28 -11.03 -19.50 3.01
C GLN A 28 -11.22 -18.21 3.80
N LYS A 29 -10.91 -18.23 5.10
CA LYS A 29 -10.89 -17.02 5.93
C LYS A 29 -9.63 -16.22 5.58
N THR A 30 -9.81 -14.99 5.08
CA THR A 30 -8.72 -14.11 4.66
C THR A 30 -9.04 -12.65 4.97
N THR A 31 -8.01 -11.85 5.27
CA THR A 31 -8.12 -10.38 5.20
C THR A 31 -8.18 -9.91 3.74
N SER A 32 -8.57 -8.66 3.48
CA SER A 32 -8.69 -8.16 2.10
C SER A 32 -7.33 -8.14 1.39
N GLY A 33 -6.26 -7.71 2.04
CA GLY A 33 -4.91 -7.72 1.47
C GLY A 33 -4.41 -9.13 1.16
N GLU A 34 -4.68 -10.10 2.05
CA GLU A 34 -4.43 -11.52 1.75
C GLU A 34 -5.21 -12.01 0.53
N TYR A 35 -6.48 -11.62 0.41
CA TYR A 35 -7.30 -12.00 -0.72
C TYR A 35 -6.77 -11.42 -2.04
N PHE A 36 -6.41 -10.13 -2.05
CA PHE A 36 -5.78 -9.48 -3.19
C PHE A 36 -4.50 -10.20 -3.62
N ALA A 37 -3.60 -10.46 -2.67
CA ALA A 37 -2.33 -11.13 -2.91
C ALA A 37 -2.50 -12.56 -3.43
N ARG A 38 -3.40 -13.35 -2.82
CA ARG A 38 -3.49 -14.80 -3.10
C ARG A 38 -4.40 -15.15 -4.27
N LYS A 39 -5.36 -14.29 -4.60
CA LYS A 39 -6.42 -14.59 -5.57
C LYS A 39 -6.47 -13.56 -6.69
N LEU A 40 -6.64 -12.27 -6.35
CA LEU A 40 -6.92 -11.27 -7.38
C LEU A 40 -5.71 -11.00 -8.28
N ILE A 41 -4.51 -10.81 -7.71
CA ILE A 41 -3.33 -10.53 -8.53
C ILE A 41 -2.98 -11.70 -9.47
N PRO A 42 -2.93 -12.97 -9.02
CA PRO A 42 -2.74 -14.11 -9.93
C PRO A 42 -3.79 -14.20 -11.04
N TYR A 43 -5.05 -13.89 -10.71
CA TYR A 43 -6.13 -13.83 -11.71
C TYR A 43 -5.90 -12.72 -12.73
N CYS A 44 -5.59 -11.50 -12.28
CA CYS A 44 -5.27 -10.37 -13.15
C CYS A 44 -4.06 -10.66 -14.06
N ASN A 45 -3.03 -11.33 -13.55
CA ASN A 45 -1.87 -11.74 -14.34
C ASN A 45 -2.26 -12.74 -15.44
N THR A 46 -3.17 -13.67 -15.13
CA THR A 46 -3.68 -14.66 -16.10
C THR A 46 -4.49 -13.99 -17.20
N VAL A 47 -5.38 -13.05 -16.85
CA VAL A 47 -6.25 -12.37 -17.82
C VAL A 47 -5.48 -11.36 -18.67
N SER A 48 -4.56 -10.60 -18.07
CA SER A 48 -3.79 -9.57 -18.77
C SER A 48 -2.62 -10.12 -19.59
N GLN A 49 -2.26 -11.40 -19.41
CA GLN A 49 -1.05 -12.02 -19.96
C GLN A 49 0.24 -11.26 -19.62
N LYS A 50 0.22 -10.49 -18.53
CA LYS A 50 1.38 -9.78 -17.98
C LYS A 50 1.66 -10.30 -16.58
N GLN A 51 2.92 -10.59 -16.30
CA GLN A 51 3.33 -10.98 -14.97
C GLN A 51 3.64 -9.72 -14.16
N VAL A 52 2.72 -9.35 -13.27
CA VAL A 52 2.96 -8.30 -12.28
C VAL A 52 3.52 -8.96 -11.02
N GLU A 53 4.64 -8.45 -10.53
CA GLU A 53 5.19 -8.85 -9.24
C GLU A 53 4.41 -8.20 -8.10
N PHE A 54 4.28 -8.90 -6.98
CA PHE A 54 3.63 -8.35 -5.81
C PHE A 54 4.24 -8.85 -4.51
N GLN A 55 4.01 -8.10 -3.44
CA GLN A 55 4.43 -8.45 -2.09
C GLN A 55 3.39 -8.01 -1.07
N LEU A 56 2.89 -8.96 -0.27
CA LEU A 56 2.08 -8.66 0.91
C LEU A 56 3.00 -8.34 2.09
N CYS A 57 2.86 -7.15 2.66
CA CYS A 57 3.60 -6.64 3.80
C CYS A 57 2.63 -6.46 4.96
N LYS A 58 2.53 -7.45 5.84
CA LYS A 58 1.78 -7.31 7.09
C LYS A 58 2.58 -6.47 8.08
N VAL A 59 2.02 -5.37 8.53
CA VAL A 59 2.65 -4.45 9.49
C VAL A 59 1.74 -4.29 10.69
N SER A 60 2.34 -4.29 11.87
CA SER A 60 1.62 -4.19 13.13
C SER A 60 1.85 -2.87 13.86
N SER A 61 2.96 -2.18 13.58
CA SER A 61 3.42 -0.97 14.27
C SER A 61 3.91 0.10 13.33
N ALA A 62 3.99 1.35 13.80
CA ALA A 62 4.48 2.48 13.00
C ALA A 62 5.93 2.25 12.56
N LYS A 63 6.73 1.60 13.42
CA LYS A 63 8.10 1.21 13.09
C LYS A 63 8.14 0.22 11.92
N GLU A 64 7.34 -0.84 11.96
CA GLU A 64 7.30 -1.83 10.89
C GLU A 64 6.81 -1.22 9.56
N LEU A 65 5.80 -0.34 9.62
CA LEU A 65 5.38 0.42 8.45
C LEU A 65 6.54 1.24 7.88
N GLN A 66 7.27 1.97 8.73
CA GLN A 66 8.39 2.79 8.30
C GLN A 66 9.54 1.96 7.72
N ASP A 67 9.82 0.79 8.30
CA ASP A 67 10.82 -0.14 7.79
C ASP A 67 10.43 -0.65 6.38
N VAL A 68 9.16 -0.97 6.16
CA VAL A 68 8.63 -1.35 4.84
C VAL A 68 8.75 -0.20 3.84
N LEU A 69 8.29 1.00 4.19
CA LEU A 69 8.38 2.17 3.30
C LEU A 69 9.84 2.51 2.95
N MET A 70 10.76 2.38 3.91
CA MET A 70 12.19 2.56 3.66
C MET A 70 12.76 1.48 2.75
N SER A 71 12.29 0.23 2.85
CA SER A 71 12.70 -0.84 1.95
C SER A 71 12.23 -0.58 0.51
N ILE A 72 11.00 -0.12 0.33
CA ILE A 72 10.43 0.26 -0.98
C ILE A 72 11.23 1.42 -1.56
N LYS A 73 11.51 2.46 -0.77
CA LYS A 73 12.32 3.62 -1.20
C LYS A 73 13.65 3.19 -1.83
N LYS A 74 14.35 2.22 -1.22
CA LYS A 74 15.67 1.76 -1.70
C LYS A 74 15.65 1.14 -3.10
N VAL A 75 14.51 0.61 -3.53
CA VAL A 75 14.35 -0.06 -4.83
C VAL A 75 13.43 0.69 -5.79
N ALA A 76 12.84 1.81 -5.35
CA ALA A 76 11.78 2.52 -6.06
C ALA A 76 12.15 2.94 -7.49
N LYS A 77 13.42 3.32 -7.71
CA LYS A 77 13.94 3.70 -9.04
C LYS A 77 13.87 2.58 -10.07
N HIS A 78 13.93 1.33 -9.63
CA HIS A 78 13.96 0.16 -10.51
C HIS A 78 12.60 -0.52 -10.59
N GLU A 79 11.85 -0.51 -9.49
CA GLU A 79 10.60 -1.24 -9.40
C GLU A 79 9.36 -0.41 -9.73
N TYR A 80 9.46 0.92 -9.77
CA TYR A 80 8.34 1.83 -10.00
C TYR A 80 7.10 1.43 -9.17
N PRO A 81 7.16 1.63 -7.85
CA PRO A 81 6.26 0.96 -6.93
C PRO A 81 4.82 1.44 -7.08
N LEU A 82 3.88 0.49 -7.03
CA LEU A 82 2.49 0.74 -6.70
C LEU A 82 2.28 0.30 -5.25
N ILE A 83 1.90 1.22 -4.36
CA ILE A 83 1.66 0.91 -2.94
C ILE A 83 0.16 0.92 -2.66
N HIS A 84 -0.38 -0.23 -2.27
CA HIS A 84 -1.77 -0.44 -1.89
C HIS A 84 -1.87 -0.61 -0.38
N PHE A 85 -2.58 0.29 0.30
CA PHE A 85 -2.81 0.22 1.72
C PHE A 85 -4.17 -0.43 2.03
N GLU A 86 -4.15 -1.48 2.84
CA GLU A 86 -5.31 -2.11 3.49
C GLU A 86 -5.20 -1.86 5.00
N ILE A 87 -5.56 -0.65 5.42
CA ILE A 87 -5.40 -0.17 6.81
C ILE A 87 -6.58 0.71 7.17
N HIS A 88 -7.00 0.68 8.44
CA HIS A 88 -8.03 1.59 8.94
C HIS A 88 -7.58 3.04 8.99
N GLY A 89 -8.53 3.95 8.76
CA GLY A 89 -8.33 5.37 9.03
C GLY A 89 -8.54 5.64 10.51
N THR A 90 -7.91 6.69 11.03
CA THR A 90 -8.18 7.22 12.36
C THR A 90 -9.56 7.86 12.44
N GLU A 91 -10.22 7.80 13.60
CA GLU A 91 -11.47 8.55 13.84
C GLU A 91 -11.29 10.07 13.68
N GLY A 92 -10.12 10.59 14.04
CA GLY A 92 -9.72 11.99 13.86
C GLY A 92 -9.55 12.42 12.39
N GLN A 93 -9.65 11.47 11.46
CA GLN A 93 -9.49 11.67 10.01
C GLN A 93 -8.14 12.31 9.62
N ASP A 94 -7.12 12.10 10.45
CA ASP A 94 -5.81 12.73 10.37
C ASP A 94 -4.68 11.71 10.16
N GLY A 95 -4.99 10.41 10.05
CA GLY A 95 -4.01 9.37 9.85
C GLY A 95 -4.59 7.98 9.54
N ILE A 96 -3.68 7.00 9.57
CA ILE A 96 -3.99 5.58 9.61
C ILE A 96 -3.77 5.02 11.01
N ALA A 97 -4.62 4.08 11.41
CA ALA A 97 -4.53 3.38 12.67
C ALA A 97 -4.04 1.94 12.44
N LEU A 98 -2.94 1.56 13.10
CA LEU A 98 -2.33 0.24 12.99
C LEU A 98 -2.88 -0.70 14.06
N ILE A 99 -2.75 -2.00 13.85
CA ILE A 99 -3.32 -3.02 14.75
C ILE A 99 -2.82 -2.91 16.20
N ASN A 100 -1.59 -2.44 16.42
CA ASN A 100 -1.04 -2.24 17.77
C ASN A 100 -1.50 -0.93 18.44
N LYS A 101 -2.40 -0.17 17.79
CA LYS A 101 -2.91 1.15 18.19
C LYS A 101 -1.96 2.32 17.93
N ASP A 102 -0.84 2.10 17.26
CA ASP A 102 -0.05 3.21 16.73
C ASP A 102 -0.89 3.98 15.71
N VAL A 103 -0.68 5.28 15.69
CA VAL A 103 -1.25 6.19 14.68
C VAL A 103 -0.11 6.75 13.87
N VAL A 104 -0.25 6.71 12.55
CA VAL A 104 0.63 7.42 11.62
C VAL A 104 -0.17 8.50 10.94
N TYR A 105 0.14 9.74 11.27
CA TYR A 105 -0.58 10.90 10.75
C TYR A 105 -0.25 11.14 9.28
N TRP A 106 -1.17 11.78 8.57
CA TRP A 106 -1.00 12.11 7.15
C TRP A 106 0.28 12.87 6.83
N PRO A 107 0.73 13.87 7.61
CA PRO A 107 2.01 14.53 7.33
C PRO A 107 3.22 13.57 7.36
N GLU A 108 3.22 12.61 8.28
CA GLU A 108 4.29 11.61 8.41
C GLU A 108 4.26 10.63 7.24
N LEU A 109 3.07 10.12 6.89
CA LEU A 109 2.91 9.22 5.75
C LEU A 109 3.27 9.91 4.44
N LEU A 110 2.81 11.15 4.23
CA LEU A 110 3.13 11.96 3.04
C LEU A 110 4.63 12.24 2.94
N HIS A 111 5.33 12.46 4.05
CA HIS A 111 6.79 12.64 4.04
C HIS A 111 7.51 11.40 3.47
N SER A 112 7.11 10.21 3.92
CA SER A 112 7.65 8.94 3.42
C SER A 112 7.27 8.68 1.95
N LEU A 113 6.01 8.92 1.57
CA LEU A 113 5.54 8.74 0.18
C LEU A 113 6.20 9.72 -0.80
N ARG A 114 6.38 10.99 -0.42
CA ARG A 114 7.13 11.97 -1.23
C ARG A 114 8.57 11.53 -1.43
N SER A 115 9.20 11.03 -0.38
CA SER A 115 10.57 10.51 -0.46
C SER A 115 10.68 9.34 -1.42
N ILE A 116 9.69 8.44 -1.48
CA ILE A 116 9.64 7.34 -2.46
C ILE A 116 9.40 7.89 -3.87
N ASN A 117 8.45 8.83 -4.02
CA ASN A 117 8.09 9.43 -5.30
C ASN A 117 9.27 10.15 -5.98
N ILE A 118 10.15 10.76 -5.19
CA ILE A 118 11.39 11.36 -5.69
C ILE A 118 12.33 10.29 -6.25
N GLU A 119 12.49 9.14 -5.56
CA GLU A 119 13.40 8.07 -6.02
C GLU A 119 12.92 7.39 -7.30
N CYS A 120 11.61 7.35 -7.55
CA CYS A 120 11.03 6.82 -8.78
C CYS A 120 10.65 7.89 -9.82
N ASP A 121 11.29 9.07 -9.77
CA ASP A 121 11.12 10.14 -10.78
C ASP A 121 9.65 10.55 -11.02
N ASN A 122 8.85 10.62 -9.95
CA ASN A 122 7.41 10.90 -9.96
C ASN A 122 6.52 9.78 -10.53
N ASN A 123 6.99 8.53 -10.51
CA ASN A 123 6.26 7.37 -11.00
C ASN A 123 5.73 6.48 -9.85
N LEU A 124 5.37 7.07 -8.71
CA LEU A 124 4.71 6.37 -7.60
C LEU A 124 3.19 6.40 -7.78
N LEU A 125 2.55 5.24 -7.66
CA LEU A 125 1.09 5.16 -7.50
C LEU A 125 0.75 4.68 -6.10
N VAL A 126 -0.18 5.37 -5.45
CA VAL A 126 -0.69 5.01 -4.13
C VAL A 126 -2.18 4.73 -4.21
N LEU A 127 -2.59 3.55 -3.75
CA LEU A 127 -3.98 3.16 -3.54
C LEU A 127 -4.25 3.11 -2.04
N LEU A 128 -5.22 3.90 -1.56
CA LEU A 128 -5.61 3.92 -0.16
C LEU A 128 -6.98 3.25 0.00
N ALA A 129 -7.01 1.95 0.31
CA ALA A 129 -8.21 1.27 0.77
C ALA A 129 -8.38 1.49 2.28
N THR A 130 -8.58 2.77 2.62
CA THR A 130 -8.62 3.27 3.99
C THR A 130 -9.82 4.19 4.16
N CYS A 131 -10.59 4.00 5.22
CA CYS A 131 -11.71 4.87 5.55
C CYS A 131 -11.24 6.33 5.65
N LEU A 132 -11.99 7.25 5.05
CA LEU A 132 -11.72 8.70 5.11
C LEU A 132 -10.37 9.12 4.51
N ALA A 133 -9.73 8.26 3.69
CA ALA A 133 -8.45 8.55 3.04
C ALA A 133 -8.43 9.85 2.21
N HIS A 134 -9.57 10.31 1.70
CA HIS A 134 -9.67 11.57 0.95
C HIS A 134 -9.17 12.80 1.74
N THR A 135 -9.17 12.75 3.07
CA THR A 135 -8.67 13.83 3.94
C THR A 135 -7.15 14.04 3.85
N ILE A 136 -6.40 13.06 3.32
CA ILE A 136 -4.98 13.19 3.03
C ILE A 136 -4.70 14.35 2.04
N LEU A 137 -5.68 14.69 1.19
CA LEU A 137 -5.57 15.77 0.21
C LEU A 137 -5.70 17.17 0.82
N ASN A 138 -6.23 17.26 2.04
CA ASN A 138 -6.39 18.53 2.76
C ASN A 138 -5.13 18.94 3.54
N GLN A 139 -4.09 18.11 3.50
CA GLN A 139 -2.83 18.41 4.17
C GLN A 139 -2.07 19.49 3.40
N SER A 140 -1.67 20.54 4.11
CA SER A 140 -0.79 21.56 3.53
C SER A 140 0.57 20.94 3.24
N ILE A 141 1.04 21.10 1.99
CA ILE A 141 2.23 20.45 1.47
C ILE A 141 3.50 21.21 1.83
#